data_AF-A0A151R1X8-F1
#
_entry.id   AF-A0A151R1X8-F1
#
_cell.length_a   1.000
_cell.length_b   1.000
_cell.length_c   1.000
_cell.angle_alpha   90.00
_cell.angle_beta   90.00
_cell.angle_gamma   90.00
#
_symmetry.space_group_name_H-M   'P 1'
#
loop_
_entity.id
_entity.type
_entity.pdbx_description
1 polymer ?
#
loop_
_entity_poly.entity_id
_entity_poly.type
_entity_poly.pdbx_seq_one_letter_code
_entity_poly.pdbx_strand_id
1 'polypeptide(L)'
;MMSSTNGQAEAANKFILRELKKRLENAKGQWADELPNILWAYHCTPQSTTQETPYRLTYGADAMILVEIEETSHRRQVFNSEQNAQELAADLDLVDELRDEAQIHEEACKLRAFRRYNTRVRPRSFRVGDLVWRLLGEARKDTSDGKLAPTWGGPFRVVENLEKGAYRLEELSEKPIPRTWNATHLKFYFS
;
A
#
# COMPACT_ATOMS: atom_id res chain seq x y z
N MET A 1 -2.00 14.26 9.09
CA MET A 1 -1.66 13.99 7.68
C MET A 1 -0.50 13.00 7.75
N MET A 2 -0.77 11.69 7.80
CA MET A 2 0.29 10.67 7.92
C MET A 2 0.87 10.41 6.54
N SER A 3 2.20 10.42 6.47
CA SER A 3 3.05 10.35 5.30
C SER A 3 2.67 9.23 4.33
N SER A 4 2.19 9.63 3.15
CA SER A 4 1.90 8.77 1.99
C SER A 4 3.16 8.22 1.29
N THR A 5 4.35 8.39 1.86
CA THR A 5 5.62 8.05 1.19
C THR A 5 5.94 6.56 1.26
N ASN A 6 5.54 5.85 2.32
CA ASN A 6 5.85 4.41 2.45
C ASN A 6 4.90 3.48 1.66
N GLY A 7 3.74 3.98 1.24
CA GLY A 7 2.72 3.16 0.58
C GLY A 7 3.14 2.65 -0.80
N GLN A 8 3.92 3.43 -1.55
CA GLN A 8 4.48 3.01 -2.84
C GLN A 8 5.50 1.88 -2.67
N ALA A 9 6.42 2.03 -1.71
CA ALA A 9 7.41 1.00 -1.38
C ALA A 9 6.73 -0.30 -0.90
N GLU A 10 5.70 -0.19 -0.05
CA GLU A 10 4.90 -1.34 0.38
C GLU A 10 4.19 -2.05 -0.78
N ALA A 11 3.66 -1.31 -1.75
CA ALA A 11 3.01 -1.87 -2.93
C ALA A 11 4.00 -2.62 -3.83
N ALA A 12 5.18 -2.04 -4.07
CA ALA A 12 6.26 -2.69 -4.82
C ALA A 12 6.74 -3.96 -4.11
N ASN A 13 7.01 -3.89 -2.80
CA ASN A 13 7.38 -5.05 -1.98
C ASN A 13 6.32 -6.15 -2.05
N LYS A 14 5.03 -5.79 -2.02
CA LYS A 14 3.93 -6.75 -2.13
C LYS A 14 3.85 -7.41 -3.51
N PHE A 15 4.26 -6.73 -4.58
CA PHE A 15 4.39 -7.34 -5.91
C PHE A 15 5.55 -8.33 -5.91
N ILE A 16 6.75 -7.89 -5.51
CA ILE A 16 7.97 -8.71 -5.50
C ILE A 16 7.76 -9.99 -4.68
N LEU A 17 7.22 -9.87 -3.46
CA LEU A 17 6.95 -11.02 -2.60
C LEU A 17 5.91 -11.99 -3.20
N ARG A 18 4.95 -11.49 -3.96
CA ARG A 18 3.92 -12.33 -4.59
C ARG A 18 4.49 -13.12 -5.76
N GLU A 19 5.28 -12.48 -6.62
CA GLU A 19 5.92 -13.15 -7.75
C GLU A 19 7.00 -14.13 -7.27
N LEU A 20 7.77 -13.77 -6.23
CA LEU A 20 8.69 -14.71 -5.58
C LEU A 20 7.96 -15.95 -5.08
N LYS A 21 6.84 -15.79 -4.38
CA LYS A 21 6.05 -16.94 -3.88
C LYS A 21 5.61 -17.87 -5.02
N LYS A 22 5.11 -17.32 -6.13
CA LYS A 22 4.67 -18.11 -7.28
C LYS A 22 5.81 -18.90 -7.92
N ARG A 23 7.01 -18.30 -8.07
CA ARG A 23 8.17 -18.98 -8.66
C ARG A 23 8.79 -20.02 -7.72
N LEU A 24 8.82 -19.71 -6.42
CA LEU A 24 9.38 -20.58 -5.39
C LEU A 24 8.50 -21.78 -5.02
N GLU A 25 7.24 -21.83 -5.46
CA GLU A 25 6.42 -23.06 -5.40
C GLU A 25 7.12 -24.22 -6.14
N ASN A 26 7.90 -23.92 -7.18
CA ASN A 26 8.62 -24.91 -7.99
C ASN A 26 10.11 -25.10 -7.59
N ALA A 27 10.69 -24.15 -6.84
CA ALA A 27 12.13 -24.10 -6.56
C ALA A 27 12.46 -23.55 -5.16
N LYS A 28 12.18 -24.34 -4.11
CA LYS A 28 12.43 -23.91 -2.72
C LYS A 28 13.91 -23.58 -2.49
N GLY A 29 14.18 -22.32 -2.12
CA GLY A 29 15.51 -21.86 -1.69
C GLY A 29 16.29 -21.00 -2.70
N GLN A 30 15.85 -20.93 -3.96
CA GLN A 30 16.53 -20.19 -5.04
C GLN A 30 16.02 -18.75 -5.21
N TRP A 31 15.56 -18.11 -4.12
CA TRP A 31 14.95 -16.78 -4.21
C TRP A 31 15.95 -15.71 -4.66
N ALA A 32 17.23 -15.87 -4.31
CA ALA A 32 18.29 -14.96 -4.72
C ALA A 32 18.53 -15.02 -6.23
N ASP A 33 18.40 -16.21 -6.83
CA ASP A 33 18.60 -16.42 -8.27
C ASP A 33 17.41 -15.89 -9.09
N GLU A 34 16.20 -15.95 -8.54
CA GLU A 34 14.97 -15.47 -9.20
C GLU A 34 14.72 -13.97 -9.02
N LEU A 35 15.30 -13.34 -8.00
CA LEU A 35 15.05 -11.93 -7.68
C LEU A 35 15.39 -10.98 -8.84
N PRO A 36 16.55 -11.09 -9.53
CA PRO A 36 16.85 -10.23 -10.68
C PRO A 36 15.80 -10.32 -11.79
N ASN A 37 15.32 -11.53 -12.09
CA ASN A 37 14.30 -11.75 -13.13
C ASN A 37 12.96 -11.10 -12.76
N ILE A 38 12.56 -11.17 -11.48
CA ILE A 38 11.33 -10.56 -10.99
C ILE A 38 11.44 -9.04 -10.99
N LEU A 39 12.59 -8.49 -10.59
CA LEU A 39 12.84 -7.05 -10.64
C LEU A 39 12.82 -6.54 -12.08
N TRP A 40 13.45 -7.26 -13.01
CA TRP A 40 13.40 -6.91 -14.44
C TRP A 40 11.98 -6.91 -14.98
N ALA A 41 11.20 -7.97 -14.70
CA ALA A 41 9.80 -8.03 -15.08
C ALA A 41 8.99 -6.86 -14.49
N TYR A 42 9.23 -6.49 -13.23
CA TYR A 42 8.59 -5.33 -12.62
C TYR A 42 8.93 -4.02 -13.34
N HIS A 43 10.21 -3.80 -13.67
CA HIS A 43 10.68 -2.59 -14.36
C HIS A 43 10.12 -2.46 -15.78
N CYS A 44 9.88 -3.56 -16.48
CA CYS A 44 9.40 -3.56 -17.86
C CYS A 44 7.88 -3.76 -18.00
N THR A 45 7.14 -3.92 -16.89
CA THR A 45 5.68 -4.11 -16.93
C THR A 45 4.96 -2.82 -16.57
N PRO A 46 4.00 -2.36 -17.38
CA PRO A 46 3.17 -1.19 -17.05
C PRO A 46 2.44 -1.39 -15.72
N GLN A 47 2.55 -0.41 -14.82
CA GLN A 47 1.88 -0.49 -13.52
C GLN A 47 0.44 0.02 -13.64
N SER A 48 -0.53 -0.70 -13.09
CA SER A 48 -1.95 -0.29 -13.19
C SER A 48 -2.26 1.08 -12.59
N THR A 49 -1.40 1.58 -11.70
CA THR A 49 -1.55 2.89 -11.04
C THR A 49 -1.10 4.04 -11.91
N THR A 50 0.01 3.89 -12.63
CA THR A 50 0.63 4.94 -13.47
C THR A 50 0.33 4.75 -14.96
N GLN A 51 -0.13 3.55 -15.36
CA GLN A 51 -0.24 3.06 -16.75
C GLN A 51 1.09 2.97 -17.50
N GLU A 52 2.21 3.22 -16.81
CA GLU A 52 3.54 3.27 -17.40
C GLU A 52 4.51 2.29 -16.74
N THR A 53 5.59 1.98 -17.44
CA THR A 53 6.65 1.11 -16.89
C THR A 53 7.57 1.90 -15.95
N PRO A 54 8.03 1.33 -14.81
CA PRO A 54 9.00 1.99 -13.95
C PRO A 54 10.30 2.36 -14.66
N TYR A 55 10.74 1.54 -15.62
CA TYR A 55 11.95 1.81 -16.40
C TYR A 55 11.79 3.07 -17.27
N ARG A 56 10.69 3.19 -18.02
CA ARG A 56 10.42 4.35 -18.88
C ARG A 56 10.31 5.64 -18.08
N LEU A 57 9.65 5.60 -16.92
CA LEU A 57 9.57 6.77 -16.02
C LEU A 57 10.94 7.23 -15.51
N THR A 58 11.88 6.30 -15.34
CA THR A 58 13.23 6.60 -14.83
C THR A 58 14.15 7.09 -15.93
N TYR A 59 14.18 6.39 -17.07
CA TYR A 59 15.19 6.57 -18.11
C TYR A 59 14.67 7.22 -19.40
N GLY A 60 13.36 7.48 -19.51
CA GLY A 60 12.73 8.10 -20.68
C GLY A 60 12.44 7.16 -21.84
N ALA A 61 13.01 5.96 -21.87
CA ALA A 61 12.83 5.01 -22.96
C ALA A 61 12.37 3.63 -22.46
N ASP A 62 11.79 2.82 -23.35
CA ASP A 62 11.41 1.45 -23.02
C ASP A 62 12.65 0.54 -22.87
N ALA A 63 12.63 -0.31 -21.85
CA ALA A 63 13.62 -1.38 -21.72
C ALA A 63 13.37 -2.52 -22.72
N MET A 64 14.45 -3.12 -23.20
CA MET A 64 14.40 -4.40 -23.92
C MET A 64 14.01 -5.53 -22.96
N ILE A 65 12.92 -6.23 -23.21
CA ILE A 65 12.52 -7.36 -22.35
C ILE A 65 13.41 -8.58 -22.59
N LEU A 66 13.52 -9.49 -21.61
CA LEU A 66 14.44 -10.65 -21.71
C LEU A 66 14.22 -11.48 -22.99
N VAL A 67 12.96 -11.70 -23.38
CA VAL A 67 12.65 -12.42 -24.62
C VAL A 67 13.16 -11.71 -25.88
N GLU A 68 13.21 -10.37 -25.88
CA GLU A 68 13.76 -9.60 -27.00
C GLU A 68 15.30 -9.66 -27.07
N ILE A 69 15.95 -10.03 -25.96
CA ILE A 69 17.41 -10.21 -25.85
C ILE A 69 17.80 -11.63 -26.25
N GLU A 70 17.03 -12.64 -25.85
CA GLU A 70 17.28 -14.05 -26.16
C GLU A 70 16.96 -14.37 -27.61
N GLU A 71 15.79 -13.92 -28.09
CA GLU A 71 15.40 -14.07 -29.49
C GLU A 71 15.92 -12.89 -30.32
N THR A 72 16.15 -13.09 -31.62
CA THR A 72 16.46 -11.99 -32.53
C THR A 72 15.21 -11.14 -32.77
N SER A 73 14.89 -10.27 -31.82
CA SER A 73 13.77 -9.34 -31.93
C SER A 73 13.96 -8.38 -33.12
N HIS A 74 12.84 -7.85 -33.62
CA HIS A 74 12.86 -6.86 -34.70
C HIS A 74 13.70 -5.62 -34.32
N ARG A 75 13.61 -5.18 -33.06
CA ARG A 75 14.45 -4.11 -32.47
C ARG A 75 15.94 -4.36 -32.66
N ARG A 76 16.41 -5.60 -32.51
CA ARG A 76 17.82 -5.96 -32.72
C ARG A 76 18.16 -6.07 -34.21
N GLN A 77 17.25 -6.61 -35.04
CA GLN A 77 17.50 -6.82 -36.47
C GLN A 77 17.62 -5.51 -37.26
N VAL A 78 16.83 -4.49 -36.91
CA VAL A 78 16.76 -3.21 -37.63
C VAL A 78 17.51 -2.10 -36.87
N PHE A 79 18.29 -2.47 -35.86
CA PHE A 79 19.00 -1.49 -35.03
C PHE A 79 19.90 -0.58 -35.88
N ASN A 80 19.61 0.71 -35.84
CA ASN A 80 20.45 1.76 -36.40
C ASN A 80 20.83 2.74 -35.28
N SER A 81 22.14 2.88 -35.03
CA SER A 81 22.64 3.67 -33.91
C SER A 81 22.34 5.17 -34.04
N GLU A 82 22.32 5.72 -35.26
CA GLU A 82 22.07 7.15 -35.49
C GLU A 82 20.59 7.46 -35.28
N GLN A 83 19.71 6.64 -35.88
CA GLN A 83 18.27 6.78 -35.69
C GLN A 83 17.86 6.58 -34.22
N ASN A 84 18.40 5.56 -33.56
CA ASN A 84 18.11 5.30 -32.14
C ASN A 84 18.54 6.48 -31.25
N ALA A 85 19.66 7.14 -31.55
CA ALA A 85 20.08 8.32 -30.79
C ALA A 85 19.14 9.51 -30.98
N GLN A 86 18.60 9.70 -32.19
CA GLN A 86 17.61 10.74 -32.48
C GLN A 86 16.28 10.46 -31.78
N GLU A 87 15.80 9.22 -31.84
CA GLU A 87 14.57 8.79 -31.15
C GLU A 87 14.70 8.92 -29.63
N LEU A 88 15.84 8.49 -29.05
CA LEU A 88 16.10 8.64 -27.62
C LEU A 88 16.13 10.12 -27.19
N ALA A 89 16.67 11.02 -28.01
CA ALA A 89 16.66 12.44 -27.71
C ALA A 89 15.22 12.98 -27.67
N ALA A 90 14.38 12.59 -28.64
CA ALA A 90 12.97 12.97 -28.65
C ALA A 90 12.19 12.40 -27.45
N ASP A 91 12.45 11.13 -27.09
CA ASP A 91 11.84 10.51 -25.90
C ASP A 91 12.23 11.24 -24.61
N LEU A 92 13.50 11.67 -24.49
CA LEU A 92 13.98 12.43 -23.35
C LEU A 92 13.38 13.84 -23.29
N ASP A 93 13.12 14.48 -24.42
CA ASP A 93 12.42 15.77 -24.46
C ASP A 93 10.97 15.66 -23.93
N LEU A 94 10.34 14.49 -24.09
CA LEU A 94 8.95 14.23 -23.68
C LEU A 94 8.82 13.55 -22.30
N VAL A 95 9.93 13.16 -21.66
CA VAL A 95 9.89 12.34 -20.44
C VAL A 95 9.16 13.01 -19.27
N ASP A 96 9.26 14.34 -19.17
CA ASP A 96 8.63 15.08 -18.09
C ASP A 96 7.10 15.14 -18.28
N GLU A 97 6.61 15.29 -19.51
CA GLU A 97 5.18 15.20 -19.82
C GLU A 97 4.61 13.81 -19.46
N LEU A 98 5.38 12.76 -19.77
CA LEU A 98 5.03 11.39 -19.43
C LEU A 98 4.97 11.17 -17.91
N ARG A 99 5.91 11.75 -17.16
CA ARG A 99 5.91 11.71 -15.68
C ARG A 99 4.71 12.44 -15.09
N ASP A 100 4.35 13.58 -15.65
CA ASP A 100 3.18 14.35 -15.23
C ASP A 100 1.88 13.57 -15.47
N GLU A 101 1.74 12.93 -16.64
CA GLU A 101 0.60 12.06 -16.95
C GLU A 101 0.51 10.86 -15.98
N ALA A 102 1.64 10.20 -15.72
CA ALA A 102 1.73 9.11 -14.77
C ALA A 102 1.32 9.55 -13.34
N GLN A 103 1.70 10.76 -12.92
CA GLN A 103 1.28 11.33 -11.65
C GLN A 103 -0.24 11.56 -11.60
N ILE A 104 -0.84 12.11 -12.66
CA ILE A 104 -2.30 12.30 -12.75
C ILE A 104 -3.02 10.96 -12.62
N HIS A 105 -2.55 9.92 -13.32
CA HIS A 105 -3.11 8.57 -13.21
C HIS A 105 -3.00 8.00 -11.79
N GLU A 106 -1.85 8.17 -11.15
CA GLU A 106 -1.63 7.70 -9.79
C GLU A 106 -2.58 8.39 -8.80
N GLU A 107 -2.71 9.72 -8.88
CA GLU A 107 -3.61 10.50 -8.05
C GLU A 107 -5.08 10.09 -8.28
N ALA A 108 -5.49 9.89 -9.53
CA ALA A 108 -6.82 9.38 -9.85
C ALA A 108 -7.05 7.97 -9.26
N CYS A 109 -6.03 7.11 -9.25
CA CYS A 109 -6.10 5.80 -8.62
C CYS A 109 -6.25 5.91 -7.09
N LYS A 110 -5.46 6.75 -6.42
CA LYS A 110 -5.55 7.05 -4.99
C LYS A 110 -6.93 7.59 -4.61
N LEU A 111 -7.46 8.54 -5.38
CA LEU A 111 -8.79 9.12 -5.16
C LEU A 111 -9.91 8.08 -5.32
N ARG A 112 -9.83 7.21 -6.35
CA ARG A 112 -10.80 6.10 -6.52
C ARG A 112 -10.75 5.14 -5.34
N ALA A 113 -9.56 4.75 -4.88
CA ALA A 113 -9.39 3.89 -3.72
C ALA A 113 -9.94 4.54 -2.44
N PHE A 114 -9.65 5.82 -2.20
CA PHE A 114 -10.16 6.59 -1.07
C PHE A 114 -11.68 6.68 -1.07
N ARG A 115 -12.31 6.99 -2.21
CA ARG A 115 -13.78 7.01 -2.34
C ARG A 115 -14.38 5.64 -2.05
N ARG A 116 -13.81 4.55 -2.60
CA ARG A 116 -14.28 3.19 -2.37
C ARG A 116 -14.14 2.74 -0.92
N TYR A 117 -13.09 3.18 -0.24
CA TYR A 117 -12.93 2.94 1.19
C TYR A 117 -14.01 3.68 1.99
N ASN A 118 -14.16 4.98 1.75
CA ASN A 118 -15.11 5.81 2.50
C ASN A 118 -16.57 5.39 2.31
N THR A 119 -16.98 4.86 1.15
CA THR A 119 -18.35 4.34 0.96
C THR A 119 -18.65 3.12 1.82
N ARG A 120 -17.63 2.35 2.23
CA ARG A 120 -17.78 1.15 3.07
C ARG A 120 -17.67 1.44 4.55
N VAL A 121 -17.02 2.53 4.93
CA VAL A 121 -16.84 2.91 6.33
C VAL A 121 -18.13 3.56 6.82
N ARG A 122 -18.79 2.94 7.80
CA ARG A 122 -19.84 3.59 8.59
C ARG A 122 -19.17 4.41 9.69
N PRO A 123 -19.24 5.76 9.66
CA PRO A 123 -18.67 6.59 10.71
C PRO A 123 -19.33 6.24 12.04
N ARG A 124 -18.53 5.95 13.06
CA ARG A 124 -19.01 5.81 14.44
C ARG A 124 -18.61 7.06 15.20
N SER A 125 -19.61 7.75 15.74
CA SER A 125 -19.41 8.89 16.63
C SER A 125 -19.90 8.52 18.02
N PHE A 126 -19.09 8.81 19.03
CA PHE A 126 -19.45 8.66 20.43
C PHE A 126 -19.57 10.03 21.08
N ARG A 127 -20.47 10.17 22.03
CA ARG A 127 -20.65 11.36 22.86
C ARG A 127 -19.99 11.15 24.21
N VAL A 128 -19.65 12.25 24.87
CA VAL A 128 -19.20 12.22 26.26
C VAL A 128 -20.31 11.57 27.11
N GLY A 129 -19.94 10.62 27.96
CA GLY A 129 -20.85 9.82 28.76
C GLY A 129 -21.22 8.46 28.14
N ASP A 130 -20.98 8.23 26.84
CA ASP A 130 -21.31 6.95 26.21
C ASP A 130 -20.45 5.82 26.77
N LEU A 131 -21.08 4.66 27.02
CA LEU A 131 -20.38 3.43 27.38
C LEU A 131 -19.94 2.69 26.12
N VAL A 132 -18.66 2.33 26.07
CA VAL A 132 -18.04 1.67 24.94
C VAL A 132 -17.21 0.47 25.36
N TRP A 133 -17.21 -0.57 24.52
CA TRP A 133 -16.18 -1.59 24.53
C TRP A 133 -14.97 -1.11 23.75
N ARG A 134 -13.80 -1.57 24.16
CA ARG A 134 -12.49 -1.21 23.61
C ARG A 134 -11.79 -2.44 23.08
N LEU A 135 -11.26 -2.38 21.86
CA LEU A 135 -10.52 -3.48 21.26
C LEU A 135 -9.21 -3.71 22.03
N LEU A 136 -9.00 -4.95 22.50
CA LEU A 136 -7.75 -5.41 23.10
C LEU A 136 -6.81 -5.86 21.98
N GLY A 137 -5.73 -5.11 21.76
CA GLY A 137 -4.65 -5.55 20.88
C GLY A 137 -3.95 -6.80 21.45
N GLU A 138 -3.23 -7.55 20.62
CA GLU A 138 -2.58 -8.81 21.04
C GLU A 138 -1.68 -8.66 22.27
N ALA A 139 -0.99 -7.53 22.39
CA ALA A 139 -0.15 -7.20 23.55
C ALA A 139 -0.91 -6.98 24.88
N ARG A 140 -2.24 -6.96 24.87
CA ARG A 140 -3.10 -6.71 26.04
C ARG A 140 -4.11 -7.83 26.29
N LYS A 141 -4.04 -8.91 25.52
CA LYS A 141 -4.76 -10.14 25.85
C LYS A 141 -4.03 -10.81 27.01
N ASP A 142 -4.76 -11.28 28.01
CA ASP A 142 -4.17 -12.10 29.05
C ASP A 142 -3.59 -13.35 28.40
N THR A 143 -2.29 -13.55 28.60
CA THR A 143 -1.54 -14.66 27.97
C THR A 143 -2.04 -16.02 28.47
N SER A 144 -2.72 -16.05 29.63
CA SER A 144 -3.38 -17.23 30.20
C SER A 144 -4.61 -17.70 29.40
N ASP A 145 -5.31 -16.78 28.71
CA ASP A 145 -6.57 -17.10 28.01
C ASP A 145 -6.35 -17.66 26.60
N GLY A 146 -5.09 -17.70 26.14
CA GLY A 146 -4.70 -18.24 24.85
C GLY A 146 -5.43 -17.59 23.67
N LYS A 147 -5.53 -18.33 22.57
CA LYS A 147 -6.13 -17.86 21.30
C LYS A 147 -7.61 -17.46 21.42
N LEU A 148 -8.28 -17.84 22.51
CA LEU A 148 -9.71 -17.63 22.76
C LEU A 148 -10.01 -16.44 23.70
N ALA A 149 -9.00 -15.69 24.12
CA ALA A 149 -9.18 -14.50 24.95
C ALA A 149 -10.14 -13.48 24.28
N PRO A 150 -11.06 -12.86 25.04
CA PRO A 150 -11.98 -11.88 24.51
C PRO A 150 -11.23 -10.73 23.84
N THR A 151 -11.56 -10.45 22.58
CA THR A 151 -10.92 -9.39 21.79
C THR A 151 -11.37 -7.98 22.20
N TRP A 152 -12.41 -7.88 23.03
CA TRP A 152 -12.98 -6.60 23.49
C TRP A 152 -12.95 -6.57 25.02
N GLY A 153 -12.45 -5.48 25.59
CA GLY A 153 -12.48 -5.21 27.03
C GLY A 153 -13.38 -4.00 27.34
N GLY A 154 -13.91 -3.94 28.55
CA GLY A 154 -14.82 -2.86 28.97
C GLY A 154 -15.89 -3.37 29.95
N PRO A 155 -16.88 -2.54 30.30
CA PRO A 155 -17.20 -1.20 29.76
C PRO A 155 -16.23 -0.08 30.15
N PHE A 156 -16.06 0.90 29.27
CA PHE A 156 -15.39 2.18 29.52
C PHE A 156 -16.34 3.34 29.20
N ARG A 157 -16.15 4.50 29.84
CA ARG A 157 -16.93 5.70 29.55
C ARG A 157 -16.11 6.68 28.71
N VAL A 158 -16.75 7.31 27.72
CA VAL A 158 -16.13 8.39 26.93
C VAL A 158 -16.12 9.69 27.74
N VAL A 159 -14.94 10.26 27.96
CA VAL A 159 -14.76 11.51 28.72
C VAL A 159 -14.63 12.71 27.80
N GLU A 160 -13.96 12.53 26.68
CA GLU A 160 -13.62 13.63 25.79
C GLU A 160 -13.59 13.15 24.33
N ASN A 161 -14.13 13.95 23.43
CA ASN A 161 -13.99 13.79 21.99
C ASN A 161 -12.94 14.78 21.49
N LEU A 162 -11.81 14.26 21.00
CA LEU A 162 -10.66 15.04 20.53
C LEU A 162 -10.74 15.38 19.03
N GLU A 163 -11.93 15.26 18.44
CA GLU A 163 -12.21 15.42 17.02
C GLU A 163 -11.52 14.35 16.14
N LYS A 164 -11.92 14.29 14.85
CA LYS A 164 -11.37 13.33 13.85
C LYS A 164 -11.43 11.85 14.28
N GLY A 165 -12.38 11.51 15.16
CA GLY A 165 -12.63 10.14 15.62
C GLY A 165 -11.66 9.65 16.69
N ALA A 166 -10.99 10.55 17.42
CA ALA A 166 -10.18 10.20 18.60
C ALA A 166 -10.94 10.53 19.91
N TYR A 167 -10.88 9.63 20.89
CA TYR A 167 -11.60 9.73 22.16
C TYR A 167 -10.69 9.45 23.35
N ARG A 168 -10.94 10.13 24.49
CA ARG A 168 -10.41 9.73 25.79
C ARG A 168 -11.45 8.93 26.55
N LEU A 169 -10.97 7.90 27.25
CA LEU A 169 -11.79 6.97 27.99
C LEU A 169 -11.43 7.00 29.47
N GLU A 170 -12.38 6.65 30.32
CA GLU A 170 -12.18 6.34 31.73
C GLU A 170 -12.75 4.96 32.05
N GLU A 171 -12.20 4.35 33.10
CA GLU A 171 -12.81 3.21 33.75
C GLU A 171 -14.08 3.63 34.51
N LEU A 172 -14.97 2.68 34.78
CA LEU A 172 -16.17 2.95 35.59
C LEU A 172 -15.86 3.41 37.03
N SER A 173 -14.63 3.18 37.49
CA SER A 173 -14.06 3.66 38.74
C SER A 173 -13.59 5.13 38.69
N GLU A 174 -13.90 5.85 37.60
CA GLU A 174 -13.47 7.25 37.35
C GLU A 174 -11.96 7.41 37.18
N LYS A 175 -11.24 6.30 36.95
CA LYS A 175 -9.82 6.34 36.63
C LYS A 175 -9.61 6.66 35.14
N PRO A 176 -8.94 7.76 34.78
CA PRO A 176 -8.72 8.12 33.39
C PRO A 176 -7.73 7.16 32.72
N ILE A 177 -8.00 6.79 31.47
CA ILE A 177 -7.08 6.03 30.64
C ILE A 177 -6.18 7.03 29.90
N PRO A 178 -4.85 7.03 30.12
CA PRO A 178 -3.96 8.07 29.58
C PRO A 178 -3.89 8.14 28.05
N ARG A 179 -4.20 7.03 27.36
CA ARG A 179 -4.12 6.94 25.90
C ARG A 179 -5.43 7.33 25.23
N THR A 180 -5.31 7.98 24.07
CA THR A 180 -6.42 8.28 23.17
C THR A 180 -6.74 7.06 22.29
N TRP A 181 -8.00 6.95 21.89
CA TRP A 181 -8.54 5.79 21.18
C TRP A 181 -9.28 6.21 19.92
N ASN A 182 -8.98 5.54 18.80
CA ASN A 182 -9.69 5.77 17.56
C ASN A 182 -11.08 5.10 17.59
N ALA A 183 -12.09 5.73 16.98
CA ALA A 183 -13.44 5.24 16.82
C ALA A 183 -13.51 3.80 16.25
N THR A 184 -12.56 3.42 15.39
CA THR A 184 -12.47 2.08 14.79
C THR A 184 -12.19 0.98 15.83
N HIS A 185 -11.54 1.32 16.94
CA HIS A 185 -11.23 0.41 18.04
C HIS A 185 -12.27 0.44 19.15
N LEU A 186 -13.41 1.10 18.92
CA LEU A 186 -14.50 1.26 19.88
C LEU A 186 -15.82 0.74 19.30
N LYS A 187 -16.68 0.21 20.17
CA LYS A 187 -18.08 -0.12 19.84
C LYS A 187 -18.97 0.24 21.03
N PHE A 188 -20.23 0.59 20.77
CA PHE A 188 -21.19 0.86 21.84
C PHE A 188 -21.33 -0.36 22.77
N TYR A 189 -21.47 -0.11 24.07
CA TYR A 189 -21.62 -1.15 25.07
C TYR A 189 -22.94 -1.91 24.91
N PHE A 190 -24.03 -1.15 24.73
CA PHE A 190 -25.35 -1.64 24.37
C PHE A 190 -25.53 -1.43 22.86
N SER A 191 -25.35 -2.48 22.07
CA SER A 191 -25.62 -2.48 20.63
C SER A 191 -26.66 -3.52 20.28
#